data_AF-A0A3C1C6S8-F1
#
_entry.id   AF-A0A3C1C6S8-F1
#
_cell.length_a   1.000
_cell.length_b   1.000
_cell.length_c   1.000
_cell.angle_alpha   90.00
_cell.angle_beta   90.00
_cell.angle_gamma   90.00
#
_symmetry.space_group_name_H-M   'P 1'
#
loop_
_entity.id
_entity.type
_entity.pdbx_description
1 polymer ?
#
loop_
_entity_poly.entity_id
_entity_poly.type
_entity_poly.pdbx_seq_one_letter_code
_entity_poly.pdbx_strand_id
1 'polypeptide(L)'
;MRKIAPKSRALVVIFLLILTIPFLVSCTISTESLQFFLDQAILQGMITPEQSRLILEAVRSFQVESEPFTYEEEYAIGRVVAAAVLSQYQVYDQPDLTAYINKIGQGLAFYSVRPCLPQGYHILVLDSEEAHAFAAPGGFILITRGL
;
A
#
# COMPACT_ATOMS: atom_id res chain seq x y z
N MET A 1 -41.63 13.89 50.54
CA MET A 1 -40.88 14.10 49.28
C MET A 1 -39.39 13.87 49.55
N ARG A 2 -38.83 12.69 49.21
CA ARG A 2 -37.45 12.30 49.56
C ARG A 2 -36.52 12.65 48.39
N LYS A 3 -35.68 13.68 48.56
CA LYS A 3 -34.71 14.15 47.55
C LYS A 3 -33.66 13.06 47.31
N ILE A 4 -33.64 12.46 46.13
CA ILE A 4 -32.61 11.51 45.69
C ILE A 4 -31.36 12.33 45.32
N ALA A 5 -30.26 12.09 46.03
CA ALA A 5 -29.00 12.83 45.90
C ALA A 5 -28.34 12.64 44.50
N PRO A 6 -27.57 13.62 44.01
CA PRO A 6 -27.00 13.64 42.65
C PRO A 6 -25.91 12.57 42.37
N LYS A 7 -25.45 11.85 43.40
CA LYS A 7 -24.34 10.89 43.32
C LYS A 7 -24.67 9.64 42.48
N SER A 8 -25.94 9.22 42.40
CA SER A 8 -26.31 8.05 41.60
C SER A 8 -26.39 8.35 40.10
N ARG A 9 -26.77 9.57 39.71
CA ARG A 9 -26.83 9.98 38.30
C ARG A 9 -25.45 10.08 37.66
N ALA A 10 -24.46 10.62 38.39
CA ALA A 10 -23.09 10.67 37.93
C ALA A 10 -22.48 9.27 37.73
N LEU A 11 -22.77 8.33 38.63
CA LEU A 11 -22.28 6.96 38.55
C LEU A 11 -22.90 6.18 37.37
N VAL A 12 -24.19 6.41 37.09
CA VAL A 12 -24.87 5.84 35.93
C VAL A 12 -24.33 6.40 34.61
N VAL A 13 -24.00 7.70 34.55
CA VAL A 13 -23.41 8.31 33.35
C VAL A 13 -21.99 7.79 33.09
N ILE A 14 -21.18 7.61 34.14
CA ILE A 14 -19.84 7.02 34.00
C ILE A 14 -19.93 5.57 33.52
N PHE A 15 -20.88 4.79 34.06
CA PHE A 15 -21.09 3.41 33.65
C PHE A 15 -21.58 3.31 32.18
N LEU A 16 -22.50 4.20 31.78
CA LEU A 16 -22.93 4.31 30.39
C LEU A 16 -21.80 4.72 29.45
N LEU A 17 -20.95 5.67 29.84
CA LEU A 17 -19.77 6.07 29.07
C LEU A 17 -18.80 4.91 28.87
N ILE A 18 -18.48 4.17 29.94
CA ILE A 18 -17.59 2.99 29.88
C ILE A 18 -18.17 1.91 28.96
N LEU A 19 -19.48 1.70 28.96
CA LEU A 19 -20.15 0.72 28.10
C LEU A 19 -20.17 1.16 26.61
N THR A 20 -20.20 2.46 26.33
CA THR A 20 -20.26 3.00 24.96
C THR A 20 -18.90 3.25 24.31
N ILE A 21 -17.83 3.44 25.09
CA ILE A 21 -16.47 3.64 24.58
C ILE A 21 -15.97 2.49 23.67
N PRO A 22 -16.17 1.19 23.98
CA PRO A 22 -15.71 0.11 23.10
C PRO A 22 -16.47 0.05 21.76
N PHE A 23 -17.66 0.62 21.66
CA PHE A 23 -18.43 0.68 20.40
C PHE A 23 -17.84 1.65 19.37
N LEU A 24 -17.03 2.64 19.79
CA LEU A 24 -16.48 3.65 18.88
C LEU A 24 -15.13 3.25 18.26
N VAL A 25 -14.47 2.20 18.75
CA VAL A 25 -13.13 1.76 18.29
C VAL A 25 -13.20 0.55 17.33
N SER A 26 -14.41 0.10 16.96
CA SER A 26 -14.61 -1.23 16.34
C SER A 26 -14.19 -1.38 14.88
N CYS A 27 -13.61 -0.36 14.23
CA CYS A 27 -13.32 -0.45 12.79
C CYS A 27 -11.88 -0.85 12.43
N THR A 28 -11.02 -1.12 13.41
CA THR A 28 -9.68 -1.68 13.17
C THR A 28 -9.48 -2.91 14.05
N ILE A 29 -9.66 -4.10 13.48
CA ILE A 29 -9.25 -5.34 14.15
C ILE A 29 -7.72 -5.36 14.11
N SER A 30 -7.08 -4.98 15.21
CA SER A 30 -5.64 -5.15 15.37
C SER A 30 -5.32 -6.63 15.54
N THR A 31 -4.15 -7.05 15.05
CA THR A 31 -3.68 -8.45 15.13
C THR A 31 -3.65 -8.97 16.57
N GLU A 32 -3.38 -8.10 17.54
CA GLU A 32 -3.39 -8.45 18.97
C GLU A 32 -4.79 -8.78 19.50
N SER A 33 -5.81 -8.02 19.10
CA SER A 33 -7.19 -8.31 19.51
C SER A 33 -7.67 -9.65 18.94
N LEU A 34 -7.24 -9.97 17.72
CA LEU A 34 -7.58 -11.21 17.03
C LEU A 34 -6.95 -12.42 17.74
N GLN A 35 -5.69 -12.33 18.16
CA GLN A 35 -5.02 -13.37 18.95
C GLN A 35 -5.78 -13.67 20.25
N PHE A 36 -6.21 -12.64 20.97
CA PHE A 36 -7.00 -12.83 22.20
C PHE A 36 -8.31 -13.59 21.95
N PHE A 37 -9.04 -13.26 20.87
CA PHE A 37 -10.27 -13.98 20.53
C PHE A 37 -10.02 -15.43 20.14
N LEU A 38 -8.93 -15.70 19.41
CA LEU A 38 -8.58 -17.07 19.03
C LEU A 38 -8.17 -17.90 20.23
N ASP A 39 -7.41 -17.34 21.18
CA ASP A 39 -7.03 -18.03 22.41
C ASP A 39 -8.28 -18.40 23.25
N GLN A 40 -9.25 -17.49 23.35
CA GLN A 40 -10.53 -17.79 24.01
C GLN A 40 -11.33 -18.87 23.27
N ALA A 41 -11.34 -18.85 21.94
CA ALA A 41 -12.04 -19.86 21.13
C ALA A 41 -11.40 -21.26 21.25
N ILE A 42 -10.07 -21.34 21.40
CA ILE A 42 -9.35 -22.59 21.68
C ILE A 42 -9.76 -23.12 23.07
N LEU A 43 -9.78 -22.25 24.09
CA LEU A 43 -10.18 -22.64 25.46
C LEU A 43 -11.62 -23.14 25.53
N GLN A 44 -12.52 -22.60 24.71
CA GLN A 44 -13.91 -23.03 24.60
C GLN A 44 -14.10 -24.27 23.71
N GLY A 45 -13.03 -24.80 23.12
CA GLY A 45 -13.07 -25.97 22.23
C GLY A 45 -13.79 -25.71 20.90
N MET A 46 -14.02 -24.45 20.52
CA MET A 46 -14.69 -24.10 19.27
C MET A 46 -13.76 -24.21 18.06
N ILE A 47 -12.45 -24.06 18.27
CA ILE A 47 -11.42 -24.01 17.22
C ILE A 47 -10.19 -24.79 17.70
N THR A 48 -9.49 -25.47 16.79
CA THR A 48 -8.23 -26.16 17.10
C THR A 48 -7.03 -25.20 17.04
N PRO A 49 -5.90 -25.50 17.71
CA PRO A 49 -4.69 -24.70 17.61
C PRO A 49 -4.19 -24.51 16.17
N GLU A 50 -4.34 -25.53 15.32
CA GLU A 50 -3.99 -25.44 13.90
C GLU A 50 -4.91 -24.49 13.11
N GLN A 51 -6.22 -24.52 13.37
CA GLN A 51 -7.16 -23.61 12.73
C GLN A 51 -6.89 -22.16 13.12
N SER A 52 -6.55 -21.89 14.39
CA SER A 52 -6.12 -20.57 14.86
C SER A 52 -4.89 -20.06 14.10
N ARG A 53 -3.88 -20.93 13.91
CA ARG A 53 -2.67 -20.60 13.14
C ARG A 53 -2.99 -20.22 11.70
N LEU A 54 -3.83 -21.00 11.02
CA LEU A 54 -4.24 -20.73 9.64
C LEU A 54 -5.02 -19.42 9.51
N ILE A 55 -5.91 -19.12 10.47
CA ILE A 55 -6.66 -17.85 10.49
C ILE A 55 -5.71 -16.66 10.65
N LEU A 56 -4.74 -16.75 11.57
CA LEU A 56 -3.74 -15.69 11.77
C LEU A 56 -2.86 -15.49 10.54
N GLU A 57 -2.47 -16.58 9.87
CA GLU A 57 -1.67 -16.54 8.66
C GLU A 57 -2.44 -15.88 7.51
N ALA A 58 -3.71 -16.25 7.30
CA ALA A 58 -4.58 -15.67 6.28
C ALA A 58 -4.86 -14.17 6.50
N VAL A 59 -5.03 -13.74 7.75
CA VAL A 59 -5.22 -12.32 8.08
C VAL A 59 -3.94 -11.53 7.85
N ARG A 60 -2.78 -12.09 8.22
CA ARG A 60 -1.48 -11.44 8.00
C ARG A 60 -1.18 -11.28 6.52
N SER A 61 -1.41 -12.30 5.70
CA SER A 61 -1.17 -12.20 4.25
C SER A 61 -2.04 -11.11 3.62
N PHE A 62 -3.29 -10.99 4.07
CA PHE A 62 -4.20 -9.94 3.59
C PHE A 62 -3.76 -8.53 4.01
N GLN A 63 -3.23 -8.37 5.23
CA GLN A 63 -2.72 -7.08 5.70
C GLN A 63 -1.44 -6.64 4.96
N VAL A 64 -0.54 -7.58 4.67
CA VAL A 64 0.70 -7.27 3.93
C VAL A 64 0.39 -6.80 2.50
N GLU A 65 -0.64 -7.33 1.85
CA GLU A 65 -1.08 -6.85 0.54
C GLU A 65 -1.73 -5.46 0.57
N SER A 66 -2.19 -5.00 1.75
CA SER A 66 -2.82 -3.69 1.91
C SER A 66 -1.84 -2.57 2.28
N GLU A 67 -0.61 -2.90 2.64
CA GLU A 67 0.43 -1.90 2.93
C GLU A 67 1.09 -1.42 1.61
N PRO A 68 1.33 -0.11 1.45
CA PRO A 68 2.01 0.41 0.28
C PRO A 68 3.45 -0.09 0.21
N PHE A 69 3.93 -0.46 -0.98
CA PHE A 69 5.32 -0.84 -1.22
C PHE A 69 6.28 0.26 -0.75
N THR A 70 7.42 -0.15 -0.19
CA THR A 70 8.56 0.74 0.04
C THR A 70 9.14 1.25 -1.28
N TYR A 71 9.90 2.35 -1.26
CA TYR A 71 10.50 2.90 -2.48
C TYR A 71 11.49 1.92 -3.12
N GLU A 72 12.23 1.18 -2.31
CA GLU A 72 13.19 0.17 -2.74
C GLU A 72 12.49 -1.02 -3.42
N GLU A 73 11.38 -1.48 -2.86
CA GLU A 73 10.52 -2.51 -3.45
C GLU A 73 9.89 -2.03 -4.75
N GLU A 74 9.33 -0.80 -4.76
CA GLU A 74 8.74 -0.18 -5.94
C GLU A 74 9.77 -0.10 -7.09
N TYR A 75 10.99 0.33 -6.79
CA TYR A 75 12.09 0.39 -7.75
C TYR A 75 12.53 -1.00 -8.24
N ALA A 76 12.60 -1.99 -7.36
CA ALA A 76 12.95 -3.37 -7.72
C ALA A 76 11.90 -3.99 -8.66
N ILE A 77 10.61 -3.81 -8.35
CA ILE A 77 9.49 -4.24 -9.21
C ILE A 77 9.56 -3.49 -10.54
N GLY A 78 9.78 -2.18 -10.49
CA GLY A 78 9.97 -1.31 -11.65
C GLY A 78 11.00 -1.83 -12.64
N ARG A 79 12.17 -2.23 -12.15
CA ARG A 79 13.23 -2.80 -12.97
C ARG A 79 12.83 -4.10 -13.66
N VAL A 80 12.09 -4.97 -12.98
CA VAL A 80 11.61 -6.24 -13.56
C VAL A 80 10.59 -5.96 -14.65
N VAL A 81 9.65 -5.04 -14.42
CA VAL A 81 8.64 -4.66 -15.41
C VAL A 81 9.30 -3.97 -16.61
N ALA A 82 10.21 -3.04 -16.40
CA ALA A 82 10.96 -2.38 -17.48
C ALA A 82 11.77 -3.40 -18.29
N ALA A 83 12.43 -4.37 -17.64
CA ALA A 83 13.14 -5.44 -18.33
C ALA A 83 12.22 -6.33 -19.17
N ALA A 84 10.98 -6.56 -18.72
CA ALA A 84 9.99 -7.30 -19.51
C ALA A 84 9.61 -6.54 -20.78
N VAL A 85 9.44 -5.21 -20.73
CA VAL A 85 9.21 -4.38 -21.92
C VAL A 85 10.43 -4.42 -22.85
N LEU A 86 11.64 -4.25 -22.30
CA LEU A 86 12.89 -4.29 -23.07
C LEU A 86 13.21 -5.68 -23.67
N SER A 87 12.55 -6.74 -23.18
CA SER A 87 12.64 -8.07 -23.82
C SER A 87 11.84 -8.15 -25.13
N GLN A 88 10.86 -7.27 -25.30
CA GLN A 88 10.00 -7.21 -26.49
C GLN A 88 10.41 -6.09 -27.44
N TYR A 89 10.88 -4.96 -26.91
CA TYR A 89 11.25 -3.78 -27.67
C TYR A 89 12.75 -3.49 -27.54
N GLN A 90 13.42 -3.27 -28.67
CA GLN A 90 14.82 -2.86 -28.68
C GLN A 90 14.96 -1.40 -28.23
N VAL A 91 16.07 -1.07 -27.57
CA VAL A 91 16.41 0.32 -27.26
C VAL A 91 16.84 1.02 -28.53
N TYR A 92 16.32 2.24 -28.74
CA TYR A 92 16.73 3.07 -29.86
C TYR A 92 18.06 3.75 -29.55
N ASP A 93 19.11 3.42 -30.32
CA ASP A 93 20.49 3.89 -30.09
C ASP A 93 20.68 5.35 -30.55
N GLN A 94 20.06 6.27 -29.80
CA GLN A 94 20.17 7.72 -29.97
C GLN A 94 20.35 8.39 -28.60
N PRO A 95 21.59 8.52 -28.10
CA PRO A 95 21.86 9.07 -26.78
C PRO A 95 21.43 10.54 -26.66
N ASP A 96 21.56 11.34 -27.73
CA ASP A 96 21.15 12.74 -27.74
C ASP A 96 19.63 12.90 -27.59
N LEU A 97 18.86 12.07 -28.30
CA LEU A 97 17.40 12.03 -28.18
C LEU A 97 16.99 11.59 -26.78
N THR A 98 17.61 10.54 -26.25
CA THR A 98 17.37 10.06 -24.90
C THR A 98 17.65 11.15 -23.87
N ALA A 99 18.77 11.87 -24.01
CA ALA A 99 19.10 12.99 -23.12
C ALA A 99 18.10 14.14 -23.23
N TYR A 100 17.63 14.46 -24.44
CA TYR A 100 16.62 15.49 -24.66
C TYR A 100 15.29 15.14 -23.97
N ILE A 101 14.78 13.92 -24.19
CA ILE A 101 13.54 13.46 -23.58
C ILE A 101 13.67 13.38 -22.06
N ASN A 102 14.81 12.94 -21.52
CA ASN A 102 15.04 12.95 -20.07
C ASN A 102 14.98 14.37 -19.48
N LYS A 103 15.51 15.39 -20.17
CA LYS A 103 15.38 16.78 -19.72
C LYS A 103 13.93 17.24 -19.67
N ILE A 104 13.14 16.93 -20.70
CA ILE A 104 11.71 17.25 -20.72
C ILE A 104 11.00 16.54 -19.57
N GLY A 105 11.19 15.24 -19.45
CA GLY A 105 10.49 14.43 -18.46
C GLY A 105 10.83 14.81 -17.02
N GLN A 106 12.10 15.15 -16.73
CA GLN A 106 12.48 15.69 -15.42
C GLN A 106 11.80 17.04 -15.15
N GLY A 107 11.72 17.92 -16.15
CA GLY A 107 10.99 19.18 -16.04
C GLY A 107 9.50 18.99 -15.76
N LEU A 108 8.86 18.04 -16.46
CA LEU A 108 7.44 17.70 -16.24
C LEU A 108 7.21 17.04 -14.87
N ALA A 109 8.10 16.14 -14.47
CA ALA A 109 8.02 15.45 -13.18
C ALA A 109 7.99 16.44 -12.00
N PHE A 110 8.72 17.56 -12.11
CA PHE A 110 8.75 18.60 -11.08
C PHE A 110 7.37 19.19 -10.74
N TYR A 111 6.44 19.19 -11.70
CA TYR A 111 5.06 19.65 -11.51
C TYR A 111 4.06 18.53 -11.21
N SER A 112 4.54 17.30 -11.02
CA SER A 112 3.71 16.14 -10.69
C SER A 112 3.42 16.05 -9.19
N VAL A 113 2.53 15.11 -8.81
CA VAL A 113 2.22 14.79 -7.41
C VAL A 113 3.42 14.19 -6.66
N ARG A 114 4.36 13.54 -7.38
CA ARG A 114 5.57 12.93 -6.84
C ARG A 114 6.80 13.47 -7.60
N PRO A 115 7.26 14.69 -7.31
CA PRO A 115 8.34 15.32 -8.06
C PRO A 115 9.72 14.68 -7.83
N CYS A 116 9.92 14.05 -6.68
CA CYS A 116 11.18 13.46 -6.28
C CYS A 116 10.98 11.97 -5.98
N LEU A 117 11.60 11.12 -6.78
CA LEU A 117 11.80 9.70 -6.48
C LEU A 117 13.26 9.50 -6.03
N PRO A 118 13.56 8.56 -5.11
CA PRO A 118 14.93 8.33 -4.64
C PRO A 118 15.94 8.08 -5.76
N GLN A 119 15.52 7.36 -6.82
CA GLN A 119 16.35 7.08 -8.01
C GLN A 119 16.04 7.99 -9.20
N GLY A 120 15.07 8.90 -9.05
CA GLY A 120 14.62 9.79 -10.12
C GLY A 120 13.79 9.07 -11.19
N TYR A 121 13.46 9.83 -12.24
CA TYR A 121 12.78 9.31 -13.42
C TYR A 121 13.80 8.92 -14.49
N HIS A 122 13.60 7.76 -15.11
CA HIS A 122 14.45 7.22 -16.16
C HIS A 122 13.62 7.01 -17.41
N ILE A 123 13.91 7.78 -18.45
CA ILE A 123 13.17 7.70 -19.72
C ILE A 123 14.05 7.07 -20.79
N LEU A 124 13.55 6.04 -21.47
CA LEU A 124 14.22 5.39 -22.57
C LEU A 124 13.37 5.43 -23.84
N VAL A 125 14.03 5.56 -24.99
CA VAL A 125 13.36 5.50 -26.29
C VAL A 125 13.51 4.09 -26.86
N LEU A 126 12.42 3.54 -27.37
CA LEU A 126 12.31 2.21 -27.95
C LEU A 126 12.26 2.30 -29.48
N ASP A 127 12.92 1.37 -30.16
CA ASP A 127 12.97 1.28 -31.61
C ASP A 127 11.73 0.58 -32.16
N SER A 128 10.61 1.29 -32.18
CA SER A 128 9.35 0.86 -32.80
C SER A 128 8.61 2.06 -33.39
N GLU A 129 7.99 1.85 -34.55
CA GLU A 129 7.15 2.85 -35.25
C GLU A 129 5.73 2.93 -34.72
N GLU A 130 5.36 2.01 -33.84
CA GLU A 130 4.09 2.07 -33.12
C GLU A 130 4.06 3.34 -32.25
N ALA A 131 2.94 4.06 -32.19
CA ALA A 131 2.78 5.19 -31.28
C ALA A 131 2.33 4.68 -29.91
N HIS A 132 3.28 4.49 -28.98
CA HIS A 132 3.03 3.86 -27.68
C HIS A 132 4.01 4.36 -26.59
N ALA A 133 3.62 4.21 -25.33
CA ALA A 133 4.46 4.46 -24.18
C ALA A 133 4.06 3.58 -23.00
N PHE A 134 5.03 3.19 -22.19
CA PHE A 134 4.87 2.37 -21.00
C PHE A 134 5.43 3.10 -19.78
N ALA A 135 4.83 2.87 -18.62
CA ALA A 135 5.35 3.31 -17.34
C ALA A 135 5.47 2.12 -16.39
N ALA A 136 6.62 1.99 -15.74
CA ALA A 136 6.88 1.03 -14.70
C ALA A 136 7.06 1.74 -13.34
N PRO A 137 6.73 1.06 -12.22
CA PRO A 137 6.92 1.60 -10.88
C PRO A 137 8.35 2.08 -10.63
N GLY A 138 8.57 3.00 -9.69
CA GLY A 138 9.91 3.49 -9.38
C GLY A 138 10.54 4.42 -10.42
N GLY A 139 9.74 4.93 -11.37
CA GLY A 139 10.14 6.05 -12.25
C GLY A 139 10.62 5.65 -13.65
N PHE A 140 10.42 4.41 -14.08
CA PHE A 140 10.80 3.98 -15.43
C PHE A 140 9.71 4.34 -16.46
N ILE A 141 10.08 5.03 -17.52
CA ILE A 141 9.19 5.41 -18.62
C ILE A 141 9.85 4.99 -19.93
N LEU A 142 9.13 4.25 -20.77
CA LEU A 142 9.64 3.78 -22.05
C LEU A 142 8.72 4.28 -23.16
N ILE A 143 9.29 4.98 -24.14
CA ILE A 143 8.53 5.65 -25.21
C ILE A 143 9.01 5.11 -26.54
N THR A 144 8.11 4.72 -27.45
CA THR A 144 8.50 4.30 -28.80
C THR A 144 8.79 5.50 -29.69
N ARG A 145 9.72 5.36 -30.65
CA ARG A 145 10.06 6.45 -31.59
C ARG A 145 8.91 6.85 -32.54
N GLY A 146 7.86 6.05 -32.62
CA GLY A 146 6.64 6.36 -33.38
C GLY A 146 5.71 7.36 -32.71
N LEU A 147 5.92 7.67 -31.43
CA LEU A 147 5.18 8.69 -30.67
C LEU A 147 5.80 10.08 -30.86
#